data_AF-A0A2B7ZW07-F1
#
_entry.id   AF-A0A2B7ZW07-F1
#
_cell.length_a   1.000
_cell.length_b   1.000
_cell.length_c   1.000
_cell.angle_alpha   90.00
_cell.angle_beta   90.00
_cell.angle_gamma   90.00
#
_symmetry.space_group_name_H-M   'P 1'
#
loop_
_entity.id
_entity.type
_entity.pdbx_description
1 polymer ?
#
loop_
_entity_poly.entity_id
_entity_poly.type
_entity_poly.pdbx_seq_one_letter_code
_entity_poly.pdbx_strand_id
1 'polypeptide(L)'
;EYQETERNLFLEVANKWIDVWAAYQELEILKQAKKNIDTLAIINSLRLKNQVIQQTDLLRTELLAKQYDVRLKTSAVEAMTQHYQLKYLLGITDSIRVDTSDYFIRRDIPPLDSLTKQALKNRSDIRAALAQIETAESNIKWQKSLAYPVPELGIIWNPQNSIPYFGFFGTVKLPLFDRNQGEISKAKIAKQQAAFQLSAQQLQVKTEIMSAYAALRVQQENFLKLSDMLAQSKIILSNVRYAYLKGGTTIVDFLEAQRGWLDMQTQYYEMAKMYRQKFIELFYAAQLLNQLAQ
;
A
#
# COMPACT_ATOMS: atom_id res chain seq x y z
N GLU A 1 -15.41 1.64 12.16
CA GLU A 1 -14.50 2.78 11.98
C GLU A 1 -13.08 2.43 12.42
N TYR A 2 -12.84 2.16 13.72
CA TYR A 2 -11.50 1.78 14.23
C TYR A 2 -10.77 0.70 13.42
N GLN A 3 -11.40 -0.45 13.16
CA GLN A 3 -10.79 -1.54 12.38
C GLN A 3 -10.46 -1.15 10.93
N GLU A 4 -11.19 -0.20 10.35
CA GLU A 4 -10.90 0.29 9.00
C GLU A 4 -9.68 1.21 9.02
N THR A 5 -9.59 2.09 10.02
CA THR A 5 -8.42 2.94 10.25
C THR A 5 -7.16 2.10 10.48
N GLU A 6 -7.25 1.05 11.30
CA GLU A 6 -6.15 0.12 11.55
C GLU A 6 -5.70 -0.60 10.26
N ARG A 7 -6.66 -1.09 9.47
CA ARG A 7 -6.40 -1.75 8.18
C ARG A 7 -5.71 -0.81 7.18
N ASN A 8 -6.13 0.45 7.13
CA ASN A 8 -5.52 1.47 6.28
C ASN A 8 -4.10 1.81 6.74
N LEU A 9 -3.88 1.93 8.05
CA LEU A 9 -2.55 2.17 8.60
C LEU A 9 -1.60 1.01 8.27
N PHE A 10 -2.05 -0.24 8.40
CA PHE A 10 -1.21 -1.37 8.02
C PHE A 10 -0.87 -1.40 6.53
N LEU A 11 -1.82 -1.04 5.65
CA LEU A 11 -1.55 -0.89 4.22
C LEU A 11 -0.50 0.19 3.95
N GLU A 12 -0.63 1.35 4.61
CA GLU A 12 0.29 2.46 4.48
C GLU A 12 1.71 2.07 4.93
N VAL A 13 1.83 1.44 6.10
CA VAL A 13 3.10 0.93 6.63
C VAL A 13 3.70 -0.14 5.70
N ALA A 14 2.90 -1.07 5.20
CA ALA A 14 3.37 -2.14 4.31
C ALA A 14 3.90 -1.57 2.99
N ASN A 15 3.17 -0.67 2.35
CA ASN A 15 3.65 0.02 1.15
C ASN A 15 4.91 0.82 1.42
N LYS A 16 4.95 1.50 2.58
CA LYS A 16 6.12 2.28 2.94
C LYS A 16 7.36 1.44 3.12
N TRP A 17 7.22 0.27 3.76
CA TRP A 17 8.32 -0.68 3.87
C TRP A 17 8.88 -1.07 2.49
N ILE A 18 8.01 -1.29 1.50
CA ILE A 18 8.43 -1.58 0.12
C ILE A 18 9.12 -0.39 -0.55
N ASP A 19 8.67 0.85 -0.29
CA ASP A 19 9.35 2.05 -0.79
C ASP A 19 10.76 2.20 -0.20
N VAL A 20 10.93 1.95 1.10
CA VAL A 20 12.26 1.98 1.75
C VAL A 20 13.16 0.90 1.16
N TRP A 21 12.64 -0.32 0.97
CA TRP A 21 13.38 -1.40 0.32
C TRP A 21 13.84 -1.00 -1.09
N ALA A 22 12.94 -0.46 -1.91
CA ALA A 22 13.26 -0.06 -3.28
C ALA A 22 14.32 1.05 -3.33
N ALA A 23 14.22 2.06 -2.46
CA ALA A 23 15.20 3.14 -2.38
C ALA A 23 16.60 2.62 -1.98
N TYR A 24 16.67 1.62 -1.08
CA TYR A 24 17.94 0.96 -0.77
C TYR A 24 18.48 0.13 -1.94
N GLN A 25 17.64 -0.56 -2.71
CA GLN A 25 18.11 -1.28 -3.91
C GLN A 25 18.68 -0.33 -4.95
N GLU A 26 18.00 0.78 -5.23
CA GLU A 26 18.49 1.80 -6.16
C GLU A 26 19.85 2.35 -5.71
N LEU A 27 19.98 2.66 -4.42
CA LEU A 27 21.24 3.12 -3.84
C LEU A 27 22.37 2.11 -4.05
N GLU A 28 22.13 0.82 -3.80
CA GLU A 28 23.14 -0.22 -3.99
C GLU A 28 23.52 -0.43 -5.46
N ILE A 29 22.56 -0.37 -6.39
CA ILE A 29 22.83 -0.47 -7.83
C ILE A 29 23.68 0.73 -8.28
N LEU A 30 23.36 1.94 -7.82
CA LEU A 30 24.13 3.14 -8.15
C LEU A 30 25.54 3.10 -7.57
N LYS A 31 25.73 2.55 -6.36
CA LYS A 31 27.07 2.29 -5.80
C LYS A 31 27.88 1.36 -6.70
N GLN A 32 27.27 0.29 -7.20
CA GLN A 32 27.92 -0.64 -8.13
C GLN A 32 28.26 0.04 -9.46
N ALA A 33 27.32 0.79 -10.04
CA ALA A 33 27.54 1.53 -11.28
C ALA A 33 28.67 2.55 -11.15
N LYS A 34 28.71 3.29 -10.03
CA LYS A 34 29.78 4.25 -9.70
C LYS A 34 31.12 3.55 -9.57
N LYS A 35 31.19 2.43 -8.85
CA LYS A 35 32.42 1.64 -8.71
C LYS A 35 32.94 1.14 -10.07
N ASN A 36 32.05 0.66 -10.94
CA ASN A 36 32.44 0.19 -12.27
C ASN A 36 33.05 1.32 -13.11
N ILE A 37 32.41 2.50 -13.14
CA ILE A 37 32.89 3.62 -13.96
C ILE A 37 34.14 4.29 -13.38
N ASP A 38 34.30 4.34 -12.06
CA ASP A 38 35.53 4.83 -11.41
C ASP A 38 36.73 3.96 -11.77
N THR A 39 36.54 2.64 -11.71
CA THR A 39 37.57 1.67 -12.11
C THR A 39 37.96 1.88 -13.57
N LEU A 40 36.98 2.12 -14.45
CA LEU A 40 37.22 2.37 -15.87
C LEU A 40 37.96 3.70 -16.11
N ALA A 41 37.61 4.76 -15.37
CA ALA A 41 38.29 6.05 -15.47
C ALA A 41 39.77 5.95 -15.07
N ILE A 42 40.09 5.19 -14.02
CA ILE A 42 41.46 4.89 -13.60
C ILE A 42 42.22 4.15 -14.72
N ILE A 43 41.61 3.11 -15.29
CA ILE A 43 42.20 2.34 -16.39
C ILE A 43 42.46 3.26 -17.61
N ASN A 44 41.50 4.10 -17.96
CA ASN A 44 41.63 5.00 -19.10
C ASN A 44 42.65 6.11 -18.88
N SER A 45 42.81 6.60 -17.65
CA SER A 45 43.89 7.53 -17.30
C SER A 45 45.27 6.93 -17.60
N LEU A 46 45.49 5.67 -17.23
CA LEU A 46 46.73 4.94 -17.52
C LEU A 46 46.90 4.68 -19.03
N ARG A 47 45.83 4.27 -19.71
CA ARG A 47 45.87 4.04 -21.17
C ARG A 47 46.16 5.31 -21.96
N LEU A 48 45.63 6.46 -21.53
CA LEU A 48 45.92 7.75 -22.14
C LEU A 48 47.38 8.17 -21.92
N LYS A 49 47.91 7.99 -20.71
CA LYS A 49 49.33 8.25 -20.40
C LYS A 49 50.25 7.43 -21.31
N ASN A 50 49.84 6.21 -21.64
CA ASN A 50 50.55 5.32 -22.55
C ASN A 50 50.13 5.51 -24.03
N GLN A 51 49.38 6.56 -24.37
CA GLN A 51 48.96 6.92 -25.73
C GLN A 51 48.13 5.83 -26.46
N VAL A 52 47.45 4.96 -25.70
CA VAL A 52 46.62 3.85 -26.22
C VAL A 52 45.21 4.31 -26.60
N ILE A 53 44.72 5.39 -25.99
CA ILE A 53 43.38 5.94 -26.22
C ILE A 53 43.44 7.46 -26.41
N GLN A 54 42.34 8.06 -26.84
CA GLN A 54 42.23 9.51 -27.04
C GLN A 54 41.81 10.23 -25.75
N GLN A 55 42.15 11.52 -25.62
CA GLN A 55 41.69 12.37 -24.51
C GLN A 55 40.16 12.35 -24.37
N THR A 56 39.44 12.33 -25.49
CA THR A 56 37.97 12.26 -25.53
C THR A 56 37.43 11.02 -24.83
N ASP A 57 38.12 9.89 -24.90
CA ASP A 57 37.69 8.63 -24.26
C ASP A 57 37.78 8.73 -22.74
N LEU A 58 38.87 9.34 -22.22
CA LEU A 58 39.01 9.62 -20.79
C LEU A 58 37.94 10.61 -20.32
N LEU A 59 37.76 11.73 -21.04
CA LEU A 59 36.77 12.75 -20.68
C LEU A 59 35.34 12.19 -20.62
N ARG A 60 34.97 11.29 -21.53
CA ARG A 60 33.68 10.59 -21.50
C ARG A 60 33.50 9.76 -20.23
N THR A 61 34.53 9.02 -19.83
CA THR A 61 34.49 8.21 -18.60
C THR A 61 34.42 9.05 -17.33
N GLU A 62 35.21 10.12 -17.26
CA GLU A 62 35.19 11.04 -16.12
C GLU A 62 33.85 11.79 -15.99
N LEU A 63 33.27 12.20 -17.11
CA LEU A 63 31.96 12.84 -17.13
C LEU A 63 30.89 11.89 -16.59
N LEU A 64 30.87 10.63 -17.04
CA LEU A 64 29.91 9.64 -16.55
C LEU A 64 30.12 9.31 -15.06
N ALA A 65 31.37 9.23 -14.60
CA ALA A 65 31.69 9.05 -13.19
C ALA A 65 31.15 10.19 -12.32
N LYS A 66 31.31 11.45 -12.77
CA LYS A 66 30.73 12.62 -12.09
C LYS A 66 29.20 12.59 -12.07
N GLN A 67 28.56 12.18 -13.17
CA GLN A 67 27.10 12.02 -13.21
C GLN A 67 26.61 10.97 -12.22
N TYR A 68 27.28 9.83 -12.13
CA TYR A 68 26.94 8.78 -11.16
C TYR A 68 27.22 9.21 -9.71
N ASP A 69 28.24 10.05 -9.45
CA ASP A 69 28.47 10.63 -8.11
C ASP A 69 27.28 11.47 -7.64
N VAL A 70 26.76 12.34 -8.51
CA VAL A 70 25.59 13.16 -8.20
C VAL A 70 24.36 12.29 -7.96
N ARG A 71 24.09 11.32 -8.85
CA ARG A 71 22.95 10.39 -8.68
C ARG A 71 23.04 9.58 -7.40
N LEU A 72 24.24 9.11 -7.05
CA LEU A 72 24.48 8.35 -5.83
C LEU A 72 24.16 9.18 -4.57
N LYS A 73 24.61 10.44 -4.54
CA LYS A 73 24.32 11.36 -3.43
C LYS A 73 22.81 11.64 -3.31
N THR A 74 22.13 11.88 -4.43
CA THR A 74 20.67 12.08 -4.44
C THR A 74 19.94 10.84 -3.93
N SER A 75 20.28 9.66 -4.43
CA SER A 75 19.66 8.39 -4.02
C SER A 75 19.90 8.08 -2.53
N ALA A 76 21.06 8.45 -1.98
CA ALA A 76 21.34 8.30 -0.56
C ALA A 76 20.40 9.16 0.31
N VAL A 77 20.13 10.41 -0.09
CA VAL A 77 19.18 11.30 0.60
C VAL A 77 17.75 10.78 0.47
N GLU A 78 17.37 10.27 -0.71
CA GLU A 78 16.05 9.69 -0.94
C GLU A 78 15.83 8.47 -0.03
N ALA A 79 16.77 7.53 0.02
CA ALA A 79 16.70 6.37 0.90
C ALA A 79 16.56 6.76 2.38
N MET A 80 17.28 7.80 2.83
CA MET A 80 17.12 8.34 4.18
C MET A 80 15.72 8.93 4.41
N THR A 81 15.20 9.67 3.43
CA THR A 81 13.86 10.30 3.51
C THR A 81 12.76 9.24 3.63
N GLN A 82 12.81 8.21 2.77
CA GLN A 82 11.88 7.09 2.81
C GLN A 82 11.95 6.39 4.18
N HIS A 83 13.16 6.17 4.70
CA HIS A 83 13.39 5.55 6.00
C HIS A 83 12.81 6.38 7.16
N TYR A 84 12.98 7.70 7.16
CA TYR A 84 12.40 8.56 8.20
C TYR A 84 10.88 8.58 8.17
N GLN A 85 10.29 8.58 6.98
CA GLN A 85 8.83 8.51 6.85
C GLN A 85 8.28 7.16 7.34
N LEU A 86 9.00 6.05 7.14
CA LEU A 86 8.63 4.77 7.75
C LEU A 86 8.69 4.82 9.28
N LYS A 87 9.75 5.42 9.86
CA LYS A 87 9.85 5.61 11.31
C LYS A 87 8.69 6.42 11.87
N TYR A 88 8.28 7.48 11.16
CA TYR A 88 7.12 8.28 11.53
C TYR A 88 5.83 7.43 11.58
N LEU A 89 5.56 6.62 10.55
CA LEU A 89 4.39 5.75 10.52
C LEU A 89 4.40 4.69 11.62
N LEU A 90 5.58 4.19 12.00
CA LEU A 90 5.75 3.23 13.09
C LEU A 90 5.73 3.88 14.47
N GLY A 91 5.79 5.22 14.57
CA GLY A 91 5.82 5.94 15.84
C GLY A 91 7.10 5.71 16.65
N ILE A 92 8.22 5.38 16.00
CA ILE A 92 9.47 5.01 16.66
C ILE A 92 10.58 6.05 16.43
N THR A 93 11.33 6.33 17.50
CA THR A 93 12.49 7.22 17.48
C THR A 93 13.81 6.48 17.26
N ASP A 94 13.85 5.19 17.58
CA ASP A 94 15.05 4.36 17.50
C ASP A 94 15.44 4.00 16.06
N SER A 95 16.62 3.41 15.88
CA SER A 95 17.06 2.92 14.58
C SER A 95 16.30 1.64 14.21
N ILE A 96 15.72 1.60 13.02
CA ILE A 96 15.20 0.37 12.42
C ILE A 96 16.14 -0.14 11.34
N ARG A 97 16.16 -1.46 11.17
CA ARG A 97 16.80 -2.10 10.02
C ARG A 97 15.72 -2.66 9.12
N VAL A 98 15.67 -2.18 7.88
CA VAL A 98 14.85 -2.78 6.83
C VAL A 98 15.70 -3.87 6.19
N ASP A 99 15.15 -5.07 6.14
CA ASP A 99 15.78 -6.15 5.40
C ASP A 99 15.77 -5.81 3.90
N THR A 100 16.96 -5.65 3.33
CA THR A 100 17.18 -5.38 1.90
C THR A 100 17.39 -6.66 1.11
N SER A 101 17.16 -7.83 1.71
CA SER A 101 17.23 -9.09 0.99
C SER A 101 16.17 -9.17 -0.11
N ASP A 102 16.51 -9.91 -1.18
CA ASP A 102 15.62 -10.12 -2.32
C ASP A 102 14.92 -11.49 -2.25
N TYR A 103 14.42 -11.87 -1.07
CA TYR A 103 13.79 -13.18 -0.84
C TYR A 103 12.30 -13.25 -1.17
N PHE A 104 11.70 -12.22 -1.77
CA PHE A 104 10.25 -12.23 -2.08
C PHE A 104 9.92 -12.92 -3.39
N ILE A 105 10.69 -13.95 -3.75
CA ILE A 105 10.49 -14.66 -4.98
C ILE A 105 9.49 -15.78 -4.70
N ARG A 106 8.24 -15.51 -5.11
CA ARG A 106 7.14 -16.45 -5.28
C ARG A 106 6.50 -16.95 -3.99
N ARG A 107 5.59 -16.13 -3.44
CA ARG A 107 4.53 -16.64 -2.56
C ARG A 107 3.39 -17.22 -3.39
N ASP A 108 2.84 -18.35 -2.95
CA ASP A 108 1.63 -18.91 -3.54
C ASP A 108 0.46 -17.95 -3.33
N ILE A 109 -0.23 -17.64 -4.43
CA ILE A 109 -1.41 -16.78 -4.42
C ILE A 109 -2.61 -17.70 -4.15
N PRO A 110 -3.37 -17.49 -3.05
CA PRO A 110 -4.54 -18.32 -2.77
C PRO A 110 -5.59 -18.21 -3.89
N PRO A 111 -6.42 -19.24 -4.10
CA PRO A 111 -7.46 -19.19 -5.13
C PRO A 111 -8.42 -17.99 -4.93
N LEU A 112 -8.83 -17.37 -6.04
CA LEU A 112 -9.71 -16.19 -6.06
C LEU A 112 -10.99 -16.39 -5.23
N ASP A 113 -11.62 -17.56 -5.35
CA ASP A 113 -12.85 -17.88 -4.62
C ASP A 113 -12.63 -17.93 -3.11
N SER A 114 -11.47 -18.42 -2.67
CA SER A 114 -11.10 -18.46 -1.25
C SER A 114 -10.93 -17.05 -0.69
N LEU A 115 -10.18 -16.20 -1.41
CA LEU A 115 -9.96 -14.80 -1.03
C LEU A 115 -11.28 -14.04 -0.95
N THR A 116 -12.16 -14.23 -1.93
CA THR A 116 -13.47 -13.57 -1.97
C THR A 116 -14.36 -13.99 -0.81
N LYS A 117 -14.47 -15.29 -0.53
CA LYS A 117 -15.25 -15.81 0.61
C LYS A 117 -14.73 -15.29 1.94
N GLN A 118 -13.41 -15.27 2.11
CA GLN A 118 -12.77 -14.77 3.32
C GLN A 118 -13.03 -13.27 3.53
N ALA A 119 -12.88 -12.47 2.47
CA ALA A 119 -13.08 -11.03 2.53
C ALA A 119 -14.53 -10.66 2.89
N LEU A 120 -15.51 -11.29 2.23
CA LEU A 120 -16.93 -11.07 2.53
C LEU A 120 -17.32 -11.46 3.96
N LYS A 121 -16.57 -12.38 4.58
CA LYS A 121 -16.78 -12.77 5.97
C LYS A 121 -16.10 -11.83 6.97
N ASN A 122 -14.89 -11.38 6.64
CA ASN A 122 -13.99 -10.79 7.64
C ASN A 122 -13.77 -9.28 7.48
N ARG A 123 -14.00 -8.66 6.32
CA ARG A 123 -13.69 -7.23 6.15
C ARG A 123 -14.54 -6.35 7.06
N SER A 124 -13.91 -5.30 7.58
CA SER A 124 -14.47 -4.33 8.51
C SER A 124 -15.62 -3.52 7.90
N ASP A 125 -15.50 -3.12 6.64
CA ASP A 125 -16.53 -2.39 5.89
C ASP A 125 -17.83 -3.20 5.71
N ILE A 126 -17.74 -4.51 5.41
CA ILE A 126 -18.89 -5.41 5.34
C ILE A 126 -19.56 -5.57 6.70
N ARG A 127 -18.77 -5.72 7.78
CA ARG A 127 -19.31 -5.77 9.14
C ARG A 127 -20.00 -4.47 9.53
N ALA A 128 -19.45 -3.33 9.14
CA ALA A 128 -20.06 -2.02 9.38
C ALA A 128 -21.40 -1.90 8.64
N ALA A 129 -21.48 -2.33 7.38
CA ALA A 129 -22.73 -2.34 6.62
C ALA A 129 -23.79 -3.28 7.24
N LEU A 130 -23.39 -4.46 7.75
CA LEU A 130 -24.28 -5.35 8.50
C LEU A 130 -24.80 -4.70 9.79
N ALA A 131 -23.93 -4.04 10.56
CA ALA A 131 -24.30 -3.32 11.78
C ALA A 131 -25.26 -2.14 11.49
N GLN A 132 -25.15 -1.50 10.33
CA GLN A 132 -26.11 -0.48 9.90
C GLN A 132 -27.52 -1.05 9.66
N ILE A 133 -27.63 -2.26 9.11
CA ILE A 133 -28.91 -2.94 8.97
C ILE A 133 -29.51 -3.24 10.36
N GLU A 134 -28.71 -3.77 11.29
CA GLU A 134 -29.14 -4.05 12.66
C GLU A 134 -29.58 -2.77 13.40
N THR A 135 -28.85 -1.67 13.19
CA THR A 135 -29.21 -0.35 13.73
C THR A 135 -30.55 0.12 13.16
N ALA A 136 -30.76 -0.02 11.85
CA ALA A 136 -32.02 0.32 11.21
C ALA A 136 -33.19 -0.55 11.70
N GLU A 137 -32.95 -1.85 11.95
CA GLU A 137 -33.94 -2.74 12.56
C GLU A 137 -34.32 -2.34 13.97
N SER A 138 -33.32 -1.97 14.79
CA SER A 138 -33.53 -1.48 16.15
C SER A 138 -34.30 -0.16 16.14
N ASN A 139 -33.99 0.75 15.20
CA ASN A 139 -34.73 1.98 15.00
C ASN A 139 -36.20 1.70 14.63
N ILE A 140 -36.50 0.73 13.75
CA ILE A 140 -37.90 0.35 13.45
C ILE A 140 -38.62 -0.10 14.73
N LYS A 141 -37.98 -0.91 15.60
CA LYS A 141 -38.57 -1.34 16.88
C LYS A 141 -38.84 -0.13 17.79
N TRP A 142 -37.90 0.81 17.87
CA TRP A 142 -38.06 2.04 18.63
C TRP A 142 -39.22 2.89 18.09
N GLN A 143 -39.30 3.14 16.79
CA GLN A 143 -40.40 3.90 16.18
C GLN A 143 -41.76 3.23 16.40
N LYS A 144 -41.82 1.90 16.38
CA LYS A 144 -43.03 1.15 16.75
C LYS A 144 -43.39 1.34 18.21
N SER A 145 -42.41 1.39 19.12
CA SER A 145 -42.69 1.61 20.55
C SER A 145 -43.33 2.98 20.81
N LEU A 146 -42.94 4.02 20.06
CA LEU A 146 -43.53 5.36 20.15
C LEU A 146 -44.99 5.44 19.67
N ALA A 147 -45.48 4.42 18.95
CA ALA A 147 -46.88 4.31 18.56
C ALA A 147 -47.78 3.83 19.70
N TYR A 148 -47.20 3.33 20.80
CA TYR A 148 -47.92 2.88 21.98
C TYR A 148 -47.90 3.95 23.09
N PRO A 149 -48.98 4.08 23.88
CA PRO A 149 -48.99 4.97 25.03
C PRO A 149 -47.88 4.61 26.02
N VAL A 150 -47.06 5.59 26.40
CA VAL A 150 -46.06 5.44 27.46
C VAL A 150 -46.61 6.12 28.72
N PRO A 151 -46.84 5.38 29.82
CA PRO A 151 -47.23 5.98 31.09
C PRO A 151 -46.04 6.70 31.74
N GLU A 152 -46.28 7.93 32.19
CA GLU A 152 -45.35 8.72 32.98
C GLU A 152 -45.83 8.74 34.43
N LEU A 153 -44.94 8.49 35.37
CA LEU A 153 -45.19 8.58 36.81
C LEU A 153 -44.19 9.57 37.40
N GLY A 154 -44.67 10.47 38.25
CA GLY A 154 -43.81 11.47 38.84
C GLY A 154 -44.28 11.93 40.20
N ILE A 155 -43.42 12.70 40.84
CA ILE A 155 -43.64 13.30 42.14
C ILE A 155 -43.64 14.82 41.94
N ILE A 156 -44.63 15.49 42.51
CA ILE A 156 -44.71 16.95 42.52
C ILE A 156 -44.59 17.41 43.97
N TRP A 157 -43.64 18.31 44.20
CA TRP A 157 -43.45 19.02 45.45
C TRP A 157 -43.53 20.52 45.15
N ASN A 158 -44.54 21.21 45.68
CA ASN A 158 -44.70 22.65 45.48
C ASN A 158 -44.88 23.39 46.81
N PRO A 159 -43.78 23.93 47.38
CA PRO A 159 -43.79 24.58 48.69
C PRO A 159 -44.14 26.08 48.62
N GLN A 160 -44.19 26.68 47.42
CA GLN A 160 -44.44 28.11 47.20
C GLN A 160 -45.93 28.45 46.98
N ASN A 161 -46.79 27.43 46.91
CA ASN A 161 -48.24 27.64 46.80
C ASN A 161 -48.84 28.12 48.12
N SER A 162 -50.00 28.81 48.05
CA SER A 162 -50.75 29.30 49.23
C SER A 162 -51.08 28.19 50.24
N ILE A 163 -51.19 26.94 49.77
CA ILE A 163 -51.19 25.71 50.57
C ILE A 163 -50.11 24.79 49.99
N PRO A 164 -49.00 24.54 50.71
CA PRO A 164 -47.98 23.60 50.28
C PRO A 164 -48.55 22.20 50.08
N TYR A 165 -48.14 21.52 49.01
CA TYR A 165 -48.56 20.14 48.77
C TYR A 165 -47.45 19.29 48.17
N PHE A 166 -47.58 18.00 48.46
CA PHE A 166 -46.78 16.92 47.92
C PHE A 166 -47.74 15.89 47.34
N GLY A 167 -47.44 15.36 46.16
CA GLY A 167 -48.28 14.36 45.53
C GLY A 167 -47.55 13.55 44.48
N PHE A 168 -48.19 12.45 44.11
CA PHE A 168 -47.81 11.63 42.97
C PHE A 168 -48.75 11.94 41.82
N PHE A 169 -48.23 11.90 40.60
CA PHE A 169 -49.07 12.00 39.40
C PHE A 169 -48.72 10.88 38.42
N GLY A 170 -49.73 10.51 37.62
CA GLY A 170 -49.57 9.59 36.51
C GLY A 170 -50.25 10.15 35.27
N THR A 171 -49.54 10.20 34.14
CA THR A 171 -50.06 10.70 32.87
C THR A 171 -49.83 9.66 31.78
N VAL A 172 -50.85 9.39 30.97
CA VAL A 172 -50.74 8.50 29.81
C VAL A 172 -51.23 9.25 28.57
N LYS A 173 -50.33 9.50 27.62
CA LYS A 173 -50.71 10.12 26.34
C LYS A 173 -51.27 9.08 25.38
N LEU A 174 -52.51 9.25 24.93
CA LEU A 174 -53.17 8.33 23.98
C LEU A 174 -53.04 8.84 22.53
N PRO A 175 -52.28 8.16 21.65
CA PRO A 175 -52.17 8.52 20.25
C PRO A 175 -53.42 8.06 19.46
N LEU A 176 -54.42 8.92 19.36
CA LEU A 176 -55.67 8.62 18.65
C LEU A 176 -55.53 8.71 17.12
N PHE A 177 -54.85 9.74 16.62
CA PHE A 177 -54.73 10.04 15.17
C PHE A 177 -53.31 9.83 14.62
N ASP A 178 -52.29 10.10 15.43
CA ASP A 178 -50.88 9.92 15.05
C ASP A 178 -50.28 8.74 15.82
N ARG A 179 -50.19 7.59 15.15
CA ARG A 179 -49.56 6.37 15.65
C ARG A 179 -48.15 6.22 15.11
N ASN A 180 -47.48 7.34 14.83
CA ASN A 180 -46.13 7.39 14.32
C ASN A 180 -45.93 6.66 12.97
N GLN A 181 -47.01 6.49 12.19
CA GLN A 181 -47.00 5.68 10.97
C GLN A 181 -46.02 6.20 9.90
N GLY A 182 -45.79 7.52 9.86
CA GLY A 182 -44.84 8.17 8.97
C GLY A 182 -43.40 7.78 9.30
N GLU A 183 -42.96 7.98 10.53
CA GLU A 183 -41.59 7.64 10.95
C GLU A 183 -41.33 6.13 10.95
N ILE A 184 -42.34 5.30 11.26
CA ILE A 184 -42.23 3.84 11.07
C ILE A 184 -41.98 3.50 9.60
N SER A 185 -42.70 4.13 8.68
CA SER A 185 -42.53 3.89 7.24
C SER A 185 -41.16 4.36 6.76
N LYS A 186 -40.73 5.55 7.18
CA LYS A 186 -39.38 6.09 6.93
C LYS A 186 -38.28 5.19 7.47
N ALA A 187 -38.41 4.65 8.69
CA ALA A 187 -37.45 3.72 9.27
C ALA A 187 -37.37 2.40 8.49
N LYS A 188 -38.49 1.90 7.94
CA LYS A 188 -38.48 0.74 7.03
C LYS A 188 -37.72 1.02 5.73
N ILE A 189 -37.92 2.19 5.13
CA ILE A 189 -37.17 2.62 3.94
C ILE A 189 -35.68 2.75 4.26
N ALA A 190 -35.32 3.31 5.43
CA ALA A 190 -33.93 3.40 5.87
C ALA A 190 -33.27 2.01 6.00
N LYS A 191 -33.99 1.00 6.53
CA LYS A 191 -33.50 -0.39 6.53
C LYS A 191 -33.30 -0.93 5.11
N GLN A 192 -34.24 -0.68 4.21
CA GLN A 192 -34.11 -1.11 2.81
C GLN A 192 -32.89 -0.45 2.14
N GLN A 193 -32.66 0.84 2.39
CA GLN A 193 -31.47 1.55 1.93
C GLN A 193 -30.19 0.91 2.48
N ALA A 194 -30.13 0.58 3.78
CA ALA A 194 -29.00 -0.11 4.38
C ALA A 194 -28.74 -1.50 3.73
N ALA A 195 -29.79 -2.23 3.36
CA ALA A 195 -29.65 -3.52 2.65
C ALA A 195 -29.07 -3.34 1.23
N PHE A 196 -29.46 -2.28 0.51
CA PHE A 196 -28.86 -1.95 -0.78
C PHE A 196 -27.40 -1.49 -0.63
N GLN A 197 -27.08 -0.74 0.42
CA GLN A 197 -25.71 -0.34 0.74
C GLN A 197 -24.83 -1.56 1.03
N LEU A 198 -25.31 -2.55 1.79
CA LEU A 198 -24.59 -3.81 1.99
C LEU A 198 -24.35 -4.54 0.66
N SER A 199 -25.36 -4.65 -0.20
CA SER A 199 -25.23 -5.30 -1.50
C SER A 199 -24.19 -4.59 -2.39
N ALA A 200 -24.21 -3.26 -2.40
CA ALA A 200 -23.21 -2.44 -3.09
C ALA A 200 -21.81 -2.66 -2.52
N GLN A 201 -21.66 -2.68 -1.18
CA GLN A 201 -20.37 -2.93 -0.52
C GLN A 201 -19.83 -4.32 -0.87
N GLN A 202 -20.68 -5.35 -0.86
CA GLN A 202 -20.28 -6.71 -1.26
C GLN A 202 -19.81 -6.77 -2.71
N LEU A 203 -20.49 -6.06 -3.62
CA LEU A 203 -20.06 -5.96 -5.02
C LEU A 203 -18.74 -5.20 -5.17
N GLN A 204 -18.55 -4.12 -4.42
CA GLN A 204 -17.30 -3.37 -4.40
C GLN A 204 -16.14 -4.26 -3.93
N VAL A 205 -16.29 -4.96 -2.81
CA VAL A 205 -15.28 -5.89 -2.29
C VAL A 205 -14.91 -6.97 -3.30
N LYS A 206 -15.90 -7.58 -3.97
CA LYS A 206 -15.65 -8.56 -5.03
C LYS A 206 -14.84 -7.97 -6.18
N THR A 207 -15.22 -6.77 -6.63
CA THR A 207 -14.53 -6.06 -7.71
C THR A 207 -13.09 -5.72 -7.35
N GLU A 208 -12.85 -5.21 -6.13
CA GLU A 208 -11.51 -4.91 -5.60
C GLU A 208 -10.60 -6.15 -5.64
N ILE A 209 -11.10 -7.29 -5.14
CA ILE A 209 -10.33 -8.54 -5.11
C ILE A 209 -10.06 -9.06 -6.52
N MET A 210 -11.08 -9.08 -7.40
CA MET A 210 -10.91 -9.54 -8.79
C MET A 210 -9.88 -8.68 -9.54
N SER A 211 -9.96 -7.36 -9.39
CA SER A 211 -9.03 -6.41 -9.99
C SER A 211 -7.60 -6.61 -9.47
N ALA A 212 -7.44 -6.64 -8.14
CA ALA A 212 -6.13 -6.83 -7.50
C ALA A 212 -5.52 -8.20 -7.87
N TYR A 213 -6.34 -9.24 -7.94
CA TYR A 213 -5.89 -10.58 -8.32
C TYR A 213 -5.40 -10.63 -9.77
N ALA A 214 -6.17 -10.06 -10.72
CA ALA A 214 -5.77 -9.98 -12.11
C ALA A 214 -4.49 -9.15 -12.29
N ALA A 215 -4.40 -7.99 -11.62
CA ALA A 215 -3.22 -7.13 -11.65
C ALA A 215 -1.97 -7.85 -11.11
N LEU A 216 -2.10 -8.56 -9.99
CA LEU A 216 -0.99 -9.34 -9.41
C LEU A 216 -0.51 -10.45 -10.36
N ARG A 217 -1.43 -11.16 -11.02
CA ARG A 217 -1.09 -12.23 -11.98
C ARG A 217 -0.28 -11.70 -13.16
N VAL A 218 -0.74 -10.62 -13.79
CA VAL A 218 -0.01 -9.98 -14.89
C VAL A 218 1.36 -9.51 -14.42
N GLN A 219 1.43 -8.89 -13.24
CA GLN A 219 2.68 -8.39 -12.69
C GLN A 219 3.67 -9.50 -12.35
N GLN A 220 3.17 -10.65 -11.90
CA GLN A 220 3.97 -11.85 -11.66
C GLN A 220 4.61 -12.35 -12.96
N GLU A 221 3.85 -12.44 -14.05
CA GLU A 221 4.35 -12.87 -15.36
C GLU A 221 5.41 -11.91 -15.92
N ASN A 222 5.19 -10.60 -15.79
CA ASN A 222 6.13 -9.57 -16.22
C ASN A 222 7.44 -9.64 -15.42
N PHE A 223 7.36 -9.82 -14.11
CA PHE A 223 8.53 -9.94 -13.25
C PHE A 223 9.38 -11.17 -13.59
N LEU A 224 8.74 -12.32 -13.88
CA LEU A 224 9.45 -13.54 -14.27
C LEU A 224 10.22 -13.34 -15.58
N LYS A 225 9.61 -12.74 -16.61
CA LYS A 225 10.29 -12.46 -17.89
C LYS A 225 11.49 -11.51 -17.73
N LEU A 226 11.37 -10.52 -16.84
CA LEU A 226 12.42 -9.52 -16.65
C LEU A 226 13.65 -10.10 -15.94
N SER A 227 13.49 -11.14 -15.12
CA SER A 227 14.60 -11.81 -14.44
C SER A 227 15.61 -12.42 -15.43
N ASP A 228 15.13 -12.99 -16.55
CA ASP A 228 15.98 -13.53 -17.61
C ASP A 228 16.74 -12.41 -18.35
N MET A 229 16.05 -11.31 -18.66
CA MET A 229 16.65 -10.14 -19.30
C MET A 229 17.75 -9.50 -18.42
N LEU A 230 17.55 -9.49 -17.10
CA LEU A 230 18.54 -9.03 -16.15
C LEU A 230 19.82 -9.88 -16.22
N ALA A 231 19.69 -11.21 -16.26
CA ALA A 231 20.84 -12.11 -16.38
C ALA A 231 21.60 -11.87 -17.69
N GLN A 232 20.88 -11.69 -18.81
CA GLN A 232 21.48 -11.37 -20.11
C GLN A 232 22.25 -10.03 -20.09
N SER A 233 21.70 -8.99 -19.47
CA SER A 233 22.38 -7.68 -19.37
C SER A 233 23.73 -7.77 -18.63
N LYS A 234 23.81 -8.60 -17.59
CA LYS A 234 25.06 -8.85 -16.83
C LYS A 234 26.11 -9.55 -17.70
N ILE A 235 25.69 -10.53 -18.50
CA ILE A 235 26.57 -11.25 -19.43
C ILE A 235 27.11 -10.29 -20.51
N ILE A 236 26.23 -9.48 -21.12
CA ILE A 236 26.61 -8.50 -22.15
C ILE A 236 27.66 -7.54 -21.59
N LEU A 237 27.40 -6.91 -20.44
CA LEU A 237 28.36 -6.00 -19.81
C LEU A 237 29.70 -6.70 -19.52
N SER A 238 29.68 -7.93 -19.00
CA SER A 238 30.92 -8.66 -18.72
C SER A 238 31.73 -8.95 -19.97
N ASN A 239 31.08 -9.38 -21.06
CA ASN A 239 31.73 -9.71 -22.33
C ASN A 239 32.30 -8.46 -23.00
N VAL A 240 31.53 -7.37 -23.07
CA VAL A 240 31.98 -6.10 -23.65
C VAL A 240 33.12 -5.50 -22.82
N ARG A 241 33.05 -5.59 -21.49
CA ARG A 241 34.16 -5.22 -20.60
C ARG A 241 35.43 -5.99 -20.93
N TYR A 242 35.33 -7.32 -21.07
CA TYR A 242 36.48 -8.15 -21.41
C TYR A 242 37.07 -7.75 -22.77
N ALA A 243 36.24 -7.63 -23.80
CA ALA A 243 36.66 -7.22 -25.14
C ALA A 243 37.34 -5.84 -25.12
N TYR A 244 36.81 -4.87 -24.36
CA TYR A 244 37.36 -3.51 -24.31
C TYR A 244 38.76 -3.48 -23.69
N LEU A 245 38.95 -4.25 -22.61
CA LEU A 245 40.24 -4.40 -21.94
C LEU A 245 41.28 -5.13 -22.81
N LYS A 246 40.82 -5.96 -23.76
CA LYS A 246 41.67 -6.63 -24.75
C LYS A 246 41.82 -5.86 -26.06
N GLY A 247 41.21 -4.67 -26.18
CA GLY A 247 41.25 -3.85 -27.40
C GLY A 247 40.38 -4.38 -28.56
N GLY A 248 39.47 -5.31 -28.30
CA GLY A 248 38.57 -5.90 -29.31
C GLY A 248 37.26 -5.15 -29.55
N THR A 249 37.00 -4.05 -28.81
CA THR A 249 35.82 -3.20 -28.97
C THR A 249 36.12 -1.78 -28.46
N THR A 250 35.20 -0.83 -28.65
CA THR A 250 35.42 0.59 -28.32
C THR A 250 34.93 0.95 -26.92
N ILE A 251 35.35 2.11 -26.42
CA ILE A 251 34.82 2.65 -25.14
C ILE A 251 33.33 2.98 -25.26
N VAL A 252 32.85 3.32 -26.46
CA VAL A 252 31.44 3.63 -26.69
C VAL A 252 30.58 2.40 -26.44
N ASP A 253 31.00 1.26 -26.99
CA ASP A 253 30.34 -0.04 -26.79
C ASP A 253 30.32 -0.42 -25.30
N PHE A 254 31.43 -0.20 -24.58
CA PHE A 254 31.49 -0.41 -23.14
C PHE A 254 30.49 0.46 -22.39
N LEU A 255 30.50 1.77 -22.64
CA LEU A 255 29.65 2.72 -21.93
C LEU A 255 28.18 2.44 -22.20
N GLU A 256 27.85 2.01 -23.41
CA GLU A 256 26.49 1.60 -23.77
C GLU A 256 26.07 0.32 -23.06
N ALA A 257 26.93 -0.70 -23.01
CA ALA A 257 26.67 -1.91 -22.24
C ALA A 257 26.50 -1.62 -20.73
N GLN A 258 27.27 -0.68 -20.18
CA GLN A 258 27.17 -0.25 -18.78
C GLN A 258 25.85 0.48 -18.50
N ARG A 259 25.38 1.34 -19.41
CA ARG A 259 24.07 1.98 -19.32
C ARG A 259 22.95 0.96 -19.44
N GLY A 260 22.98 0.10 -20.45
CA GLY A 260 21.98 -0.94 -20.64
C GLY A 260 21.85 -1.88 -19.45
N TRP A 261 22.97 -2.24 -18.81
CA TRP A 261 22.95 -3.00 -17.54
C TRP A 261 22.31 -2.21 -16.40
N LEU A 262 22.66 -0.93 -16.22
CA LEU A 262 22.10 -0.09 -15.16
C LEU A 262 20.59 0.13 -15.36
N ASP A 263 20.16 0.39 -16.59
CA ASP A 263 18.76 0.57 -16.95
C ASP A 263 17.97 -0.71 -16.71
N MET A 264 18.52 -1.87 -17.08
CA MET A 264 17.90 -3.17 -16.82
C MET A 264 17.78 -3.48 -15.32
N GLN A 265 18.81 -3.17 -14.53
CA GLN A 265 18.75 -3.29 -13.07
C GLN A 265 17.65 -2.40 -12.49
N THR A 266 17.60 -1.14 -12.91
CA THR A 266 16.58 -0.18 -12.46
C THR A 266 15.17 -0.68 -12.78
N GLN A 267 14.94 -1.10 -14.03
CA GLN A 267 13.65 -1.67 -14.45
C GLN A 267 13.27 -2.92 -13.64
N TYR A 268 14.25 -3.79 -13.35
CA TYR A 268 14.02 -4.99 -12.55
C TYR A 268 13.49 -4.66 -11.15
N TYR A 269 14.14 -3.76 -10.43
CA TYR A 269 13.72 -3.42 -9.08
C TYR A 269 12.44 -2.58 -9.03
N GLU A 270 12.16 -1.76 -10.03
CA GLU A 270 10.85 -1.12 -10.19
C GLU A 270 9.73 -2.16 -10.41
N MET A 271 9.97 -3.16 -11.25
CA MET A 271 9.02 -4.26 -11.47
C MET A 271 8.81 -5.10 -10.20
N ALA A 272 9.89 -5.35 -9.46
CA ALA A 272 9.86 -6.04 -8.17
C ALA A 272 9.06 -5.26 -7.12
N LYS A 273 9.27 -3.94 -7.05
CA LYS A 273 8.51 -3.02 -6.21
C LYS A 273 7.02 -3.08 -6.53
N MET A 274 6.65 -2.91 -7.80
CA MET A 274 5.27 -2.98 -8.26
C MET A 274 4.65 -4.36 -7.96
N TYR A 275 5.38 -5.45 -8.15
CA TYR A 275 4.91 -6.80 -7.80
C TYR A 275 4.58 -6.93 -6.31
N ARG A 276 5.47 -6.46 -5.44
CA ARG A 276 5.28 -6.47 -3.98
C ARG A 276 4.09 -5.60 -3.56
N GLN A 277 3.92 -4.42 -4.17
CA GLN A 277 2.76 -3.54 -3.93
C GLN A 277 1.44 -4.18 -4.37
N LYS A 278 1.40 -4.84 -5.55
CA LYS A 278 0.19 -5.58 -6.00
C LYS A 278 -0.13 -6.77 -5.12
N PHE A 279 0.88 -7.40 -4.55
CA PHE A 279 0.69 -8.47 -3.58
C PHE A 279 0.06 -7.93 -2.28
N ILE A 280 0.59 -6.82 -1.77
CA ILE A 280 0.04 -6.08 -0.62
C ILE A 280 -1.41 -5.65 -0.89
N GLU A 281 -1.70 -5.10 -2.08
CA GLU A 281 -3.04 -4.66 -2.48
C GLU A 281 -4.05 -5.80 -2.46
N LEU A 282 -3.70 -6.98 -2.98
CA LEU A 282 -4.55 -8.17 -2.93
C LEU A 282 -4.79 -8.64 -1.49
N PHE A 283 -3.75 -8.68 -0.66
CA PHE A 283 -3.85 -9.12 0.73
C PHE A 283 -4.67 -8.13 1.57
N TYR A 284 -4.51 -6.83 1.32
CA TYR A 284 -5.37 -5.81 1.88
C TYR A 284 -6.83 -6.02 1.47
N ALA A 285 -7.11 -6.19 0.16
CA ALA A 285 -8.46 -6.42 -0.36
C ALA A 285 -9.11 -7.67 0.23
N ALA A 286 -8.31 -8.70 0.54
CA ALA A 286 -8.75 -9.97 1.11
C ALA A 286 -8.87 -10.01 2.65
N GLN A 287 -8.53 -8.92 3.35
CA GLN A 287 -8.43 -8.88 4.83
C GLN A 287 -7.37 -9.87 5.38
N LEU A 288 -6.24 -9.98 4.69
CA LEU A 288 -5.13 -10.90 5.01
C LEU A 288 -3.82 -10.21 5.34
N LEU A 289 -3.79 -8.88 5.31
CA LEU A 289 -2.55 -8.12 5.44
C LEU A 289 -1.83 -8.35 6.79
N ASN A 290 -2.58 -8.59 7.86
CA ASN A 290 -2.03 -8.95 9.17
C ASN A 290 -1.27 -10.29 9.18
N GLN A 291 -1.53 -11.19 8.24
CA GLN A 291 -0.79 -12.45 8.10
C GLN A 291 0.62 -12.24 7.50
N LEU A 292 0.94 -11.03 7.00
CA LEU A 292 2.29 -10.73 6.51
C LEU A 292 3.27 -10.39 7.62
N ALA A 293 2.77 -10.04 8.81
CA ALA A 293 3.57 -9.69 9.97
C ALA A 293 3.86 -10.89 10.90
N GLN A 294 3.30 -12.07 10.59
CA GLN A 294 3.54 -13.35 11.29
C GLN A 294 4.55 -14.19 10.51
#